data_AF-A0A947RJU9-F1
#
_entry.id   AF-A0A947RJU9-F1
#
_cell.length_a   1.000
_cell.length_b   1.000
_cell.length_c   1.000
_cell.angle_alpha   90.00
_cell.angle_beta   90.00
_cell.angle_gamma   90.00
#
_symmetry.space_group_name_H-M   'P 1'
#
loop_
_entity.id
_entity.type
_entity.pdbx_description
1 polymer ?
#
loop_
_entity_poly.entity_id
_entity_poly.type
_entity_poly.pdbx_seq_one_letter_code
_entity_poly.pdbx_strand_id
1 'polypeptide(L)' 'LIAKNNYAAGSSGGKAGYNEVTWDGKSSSGAYVGNGLYVFLIIADGKVVQNGKGKIAVFKQ' A
#
# COMPACT_ATOMS: atom_id res chain seq x y z
N LEU A 1 -8.17 -5.42 7.30
CA LEU A 1 -7.08 -4.60 6.73
C LEU A 1 -5.85 -5.48 6.65
N ILE A 2 -5.21 -5.59 5.48
CA ILE A 2 -4.07 -6.50 5.29
C ILE A 2 -2.77 -5.86 5.79
N ALA A 3 -2.44 -4.67 5.30
CA ALA A 3 -1.28 -3.89 5.75
C ALA A 3 -1.65 -2.40 5.76
N LYS A 4 -0.93 -1.60 6.56
CA LYS A 4 -1.07 -0.14 6.59
C LYS A 4 0.28 0.50 6.87
N ASN A 5 0.71 1.36 5.96
CA ASN A 5 1.90 2.18 6.11
C ASN A 5 1.47 3.64 6.20
N ASN A 6 2.05 4.39 7.14
CA ASN A 6 1.88 5.84 7.22
C ASN A 6 3.20 6.49 6.82
N TYR A 7 3.12 7.50 5.95
CA TYR A 7 4.28 8.24 5.46
C TYR A 7 4.18 9.69 5.91
N ALA A 8 5.28 10.23 6.46
CA ALA A 8 5.33 11.62 6.87
C ALA A 8 5.34 12.55 5.64
N ALA A 9 4.85 13.77 5.80
CA ALA A 9 4.91 14.78 4.75
C ALA A 9 6.36 14.98 4.27
N GLY A 10 6.58 14.98 2.95
CA GLY A 10 7.90 15.13 2.34
C GLY A 10 8.73 13.85 2.20
N SER A 11 8.29 12.73 2.80
CA SER A 11 8.92 11.42 2.62
C SER A 11 8.40 10.67 1.39
N SER A 12 9.10 9.61 0.93
CA SER A 12 8.58 8.72 -0.11
C SER A 12 7.30 8.03 0.38
N GLY A 13 6.20 8.26 -0.34
CA GLY A 13 4.83 7.91 0.04
C GLY A 13 3.99 9.09 0.54
N GLY A 14 4.62 10.24 0.83
CA GLY A 14 3.99 11.44 1.39
C GLY A 14 4.51 12.76 0.83
N LYS A 15 5.21 12.77 -0.31
CA LYS A 15 5.66 13.99 -1.00
C LYS A 15 4.85 14.27 -2.28
N ALA A 16 4.89 15.52 -2.74
CA ALA A 16 4.38 15.85 -4.06
C ALA A 16 5.23 15.20 -5.16
N GLY A 17 4.61 14.87 -6.29
CA GLY A 17 5.27 14.23 -7.42
C GLY A 17 5.44 12.72 -7.25
N TYR A 18 6.52 12.17 -7.83
CA TYR A 18 6.77 10.73 -7.84
C TYR A 18 7.09 10.19 -6.45
N ASN A 19 6.43 9.10 -6.08
CA ASN A 19 6.64 8.37 -4.84
C ASN A 19 6.87 6.90 -5.17
N GLU A 20 7.82 6.29 -4.48
CA GLU A 20 8.06 4.86 -4.54
C GLU A 20 7.85 4.26 -3.14
N VAL A 21 7.01 3.25 -3.06
CA VAL A 21 6.69 2.53 -1.82
C VAL A 21 6.60 1.05 -2.10
N THR A 22 7.07 0.24 -1.16
CA THR A 22 7.11 -1.22 -1.30
C THR A 22 6.24 -1.86 -0.22
N TRP A 23 5.56 -2.95 -0.58
CA TRP A 23 4.93 -3.86 0.34
C TRP A 23 5.66 -5.21 0.26
N ASP A 24 6.07 -5.73 1.40
CA ASP A 24 6.84 -6.98 1.53
C ASP A 24 5.97 -8.26 1.44
N GLY A 25 4.68 -8.10 1.16
CA GLY A 25 3.72 -9.22 1.12
C GLY A 25 3.31 -9.73 2.49
N LYS A 26 3.62 -9.03 3.59
CA LYS A 26 3.18 -9.40 4.93
C LYS A 26 1.93 -8.65 5.35
N SER A 27 1.07 -9.34 6.07
CA SER A 27 -0.03 -8.73 6.78
C SER A 27 0.44 -7.96 8.02
N SER A 28 -0.44 -7.19 8.65
CA SER A 28 -0.17 -6.44 9.87
C SER A 28 0.18 -7.30 11.08
N SER A 29 -0.08 -8.61 11.02
CA SER A 29 0.40 -9.57 12.05
C SER A 29 1.83 -10.05 11.80
N GLY A 30 2.48 -9.63 10.70
CA GLY A 30 3.81 -10.07 10.29
C GLY A 30 3.83 -11.38 9.49
N ALA A 31 2.68 -12.03 9.30
CA ALA A 31 2.59 -13.24 8.48
C ALA A 31 2.51 -12.91 6.98
N TYR A 32 3.20 -13.68 6.14
CA TYR A 32 3.05 -13.60 4.68
C TYR A 32 1.61 -13.91 4.25
N VAL A 33 1.09 -13.12 3.32
CA VAL A 33 -0.25 -13.35 2.77
C VAL A 33 -0.26 -14.50 1.77
N GLY A 34 -1.43 -15.12 1.57
CA GLY A 34 -1.60 -16.18 0.58
C GLY A 34 -1.72 -15.66 -0.86
N ASN A 35 -1.70 -16.59 -1.82
CA ASN A 35 -1.93 -16.27 -3.23
C ASN A 35 -3.28 -15.59 -3.42
N GLY A 36 -3.33 -14.54 -4.23
CA GLY A 36 -4.59 -13.85 -4.52
C GLY A 36 -4.43 -12.42 -5.00
N LEU A 37 -5.58 -11.79 -5.24
CA LEU A 37 -5.68 -10.41 -5.68
C LEU A 37 -6.04 -9.52 -4.49
N TYR A 38 -5.16 -8.57 -4.16
CA TYR A 38 -5.31 -7.64 -3.06
C TYR A 38 -5.58 -6.23 -3.59
N VAL A 39 -6.41 -5.47 -2.90
CA VAL A 39 -6.69 -4.07 -3.24
C VAL A 39 -5.85 -3.17 -2.33
N PHE A 40 -5.19 -2.17 -2.92
CA PHE A 40 -4.54 -1.10 -2.17
C PHE A 40 -5.31 0.22 -2.34
N LEU A 41 -5.22 1.05 -1.30
CA LEU A 41 -5.79 2.40 -1.26
C LEU A 41 -4.69 3.37 -0.82
N ILE A 42 -4.55 4.48 -1.54
CA ILE A 42 -3.72 5.62 -1.18
C ILE A 42 -4.66 6.69 -0.60
N ILE A 43 -4.42 7.08 0.64
CA ILE A 43 -5.28 7.99 1.40
C ILE A 43 -4.45 9.22 1.77
N ALA A 44 -4.98 10.40 1.44
CA ALA A 44 -4.48 11.69 1.89
C ALA A 44 -5.66 12.50 2.47
N ASP A 45 -5.42 13.23 3.56
CA ASP A 45 -6.44 14.07 4.22
C ASP A 45 -7.76 13.32 4.52
N GLY A 46 -7.63 12.06 4.93
CA GLY A 46 -8.77 11.19 5.27
C GLY A 46 -9.60 10.69 4.09
N LYS A 47 -9.19 10.97 2.84
CA LYS A 47 -9.89 10.55 1.63
C LYS A 47 -8.98 9.76 0.70
N VAL A 48 -9.56 8.84 -0.06
CA VAL A 48 -8.81 8.14 -1.12
C VAL A 48 -8.51 9.16 -2.22
N VAL A 49 -7.24 9.28 -2.60
CA VAL A 49 -6.83 10.21 -3.65
C VAL A 49 -7.40 9.77 -5.01
N GLN A 50 -7.55 10.70 -5.94
CA GLN A 50 -7.95 10.36 -7.31
C GLN A 50 -6.95 9.35 -7.89
N ASN A 51 -7.45 8.25 -8.47
CA ASN A 51 -6.65 7.12 -8.95
C ASN A 51 -5.79 6.41 -7.87
N GLY A 52 -6.00 6.70 -6.59
CA GLY A 52 -5.33 6.07 -5.46
C GLY A 52 -5.85 4.67 -5.13
N LYS A 53 -6.40 3.94 -6.10
CA LYS A 53 -6.91 2.59 -5.93
C LYS A 53 -6.28 1.71 -6.98
N GLY A 54 -5.84 0.53 -6.57
CA GLY A 54 -5.33 -0.46 -7.51
C GLY A 54 -5.35 -1.85 -6.93
N LYS A 55 -4.82 -2.79 -7.71
CA LYS A 55 -4.80 -4.20 -7.37
C LYS A 55 -3.37 -4.72 -7.46
N ILE A 56 -2.99 -5.57 -6.52
CA ILE A 56 -1.71 -6.29 -6.49
C ILE A 56 -2.04 -7.78 -6.49
N ALA A 57 -1.48 -8.51 -7.43
CA ALA A 57 -1.55 -9.97 -7.44
C ALA A 57 -0.33 -10.53 -6.70
N VAL A 58 -0.57 -11.40 -5.72
CA VAL A 58 0.46 -12.12 -4.98
C VAL A 58 0.44 -13.56 -5.43
N PHE A 59 1.62 -14.06 -5.82
CA PHE A 59 1.86 -15.45 -6.16
C PHE A 59 3.07 -15.93 -5.35
N LYS A 60 2.84 -16.90 -4.48
CA LYS A 60 3.87 -17.64 -3.76
C LYS A 60 4.55 -18.56 -4.77
N GLN A 61 5.87 -18.46 -4.86
CA GLN A 61 6.72 -19.41 -5.58
C GLN A 61 6.83 -20.72 -4.82
#